data_AF-A0AA37SCC8-F1
#
_entry.id   AF-A0AA37SCC8-F1
#
_cell.length_a   1.000
_cell.length_b   1.000
_cell.length_c   1.000
_cell.angle_alpha   90.00
_cell.angle_beta   90.00
_cell.angle_gamma   90.00
#
_symmetry.space_group_name_H-M   'P 1'
#
loop_
_entity.id
_entity.type
_entity.pdbx_description
1 polymer ?
#
loop_
_entity_poly.entity_id
_entity_poly.type
_entity_poly.pdbx_seq_one_letter_code
_entity_poly.pdbx_strand_id
1 'polypeptide(L)'
;MLTACNGDDGDQGPAGPAGPAGADGASPSAGNGGVANPDGSNVTTSGYVFPANAIYVELPEATVAAGEVDITEAIQLALFEVTDSGLSDVTLVLPKGEFLVHDTIMIDSAIGLTFTGYGINETKLDFTTSIGDDAIRFEGGTNITIRDFSVYEAPKNGIKVTNSNGVHLAYTATIWEGELNDGNGAYGLYPLQSTNVLMEHNYARGSADAGIYVGQSTNIVVRDNIAKENVAGIEIENSFNADVYNNLAVGNTGGILIFDLPGLEQAYGGHVRVFNNQSYANNSENFAGGGAVGIVPPGTGALIFGTSNVEVYNNEFTDNETAAIEIATYFMADDDVASYVVGDGSGTYEATIANGWSPLLKNVNVHSNTFARNGGDARGPSIGGQPTLPAFDQIVAGYEGGAANDMSGVPTVFPNILYDGIGELLSNAGALAGWDAIVAQSAKDDGVDHDPYADADKICIGNNINGNNISDAANTTNYLAYENVNIGVVYGTDAADATNWNGADPAARLLSERMDGPARTLLDCDTELTRLTPAEVTFRGKVYGCNGDDLAEPACSL
;
A
#
# COMPACT_ATOMS: atom_id res chain seq x y z
N MET A 1 19.54 40.78 4.12
CA MET A 1 20.17 41.16 5.41
C MET A 1 19.43 40.43 6.52
N LEU A 2 20.14 40.03 7.59
CA LEU A 2 19.89 38.91 8.53
C LEU A 2 20.64 37.67 7.97
N THR A 3 21.93 37.42 8.21
CA THR A 3 22.87 37.56 9.34
C THR A 3 22.57 36.68 10.56
N ALA A 4 23.39 35.62 10.66
CA ALA A 4 23.88 34.88 11.83
C ALA A 4 22.98 33.78 12.44
N CYS A 5 23.45 32.53 12.29
CA CYS A 5 23.71 31.59 13.39
C CYS A 5 24.79 30.57 12.94
N ASN A 6 26.01 30.73 13.46
CA ASN A 6 26.98 29.63 13.62
C ASN A 6 26.68 28.99 14.98
N GLY A 7 26.61 27.65 15.05
CA GLY A 7 26.57 26.93 16.31
C GLY A 7 26.36 25.43 16.12
N ASP A 8 27.38 24.67 16.54
CA ASP A 8 27.56 23.21 16.61
C ASP A 8 26.30 22.32 16.60
N ASP A 9 26.42 21.32 15.74
CA ASP A 9 25.64 20.12 15.52
C ASP A 9 25.99 19.05 16.57
N GLY A 10 24.98 18.71 17.40
CA GLY A 10 25.02 17.62 18.36
C GLY A 10 23.61 17.17 18.75
N ASP A 11 23.40 15.85 18.72
CA ASP A 11 22.24 15.07 19.20
C ASP A 11 20.87 15.74 19.17
N GLN A 12 20.32 16.05 17.98
CA GLN A 12 18.88 16.13 17.71
C GLN A 12 18.66 16.18 16.17
N GLY A 13 18.21 15.06 15.58
CA GLY A 13 17.47 15.13 14.30
C GLY A 13 16.15 15.89 14.50
N PRO A 14 15.42 16.27 13.43
CA PRO A 14 14.17 16.99 13.57
C PRO A 14 13.20 16.21 14.45
N ALA A 15 12.58 16.88 15.43
CA ALA A 15 11.46 16.31 16.15
C ALA A 15 10.35 16.01 15.14
N GLY A 16 10.11 14.71 14.88
CA GLY A 16 8.91 14.27 14.20
C GLY A 16 7.67 14.76 14.94
N PRO A 17 6.50 14.78 14.30
CA PRO A 17 5.25 15.13 14.97
C PRO A 17 5.10 14.22 16.19
N ALA A 18 5.19 14.82 17.38
CA ALA A 18 4.87 14.14 18.61
C ALA A 18 3.41 13.66 18.47
N GLY A 19 3.22 12.35 18.39
CA GLY A 19 1.91 11.74 18.59
C GLY A 19 1.33 12.23 19.92
N PRO A 20 -0.01 12.24 20.09
CA PRO A 20 -0.61 12.76 21.29
C PRO A 20 -0.28 11.83 22.47
N ALA A 21 0.78 12.16 23.20
CA ALA A 21 0.99 11.70 24.56
C ALA A 21 -0.08 12.36 25.45
N GLY A 22 -1.28 11.80 25.42
CA GLY A 22 -2.33 12.04 26.41
C GLY A 22 -1.95 11.32 27.70
N ALA A 23 -2.02 12.01 28.83
CA ALA A 23 -1.76 11.41 30.13
C ALA A 23 -2.80 10.34 30.48
N ASP A 24 -2.35 9.25 31.10
CA ASP A 24 -3.16 8.13 31.57
C ASP A 24 -4.38 8.60 32.39
N GLY A 25 -5.58 8.15 32.00
CA GLY A 25 -6.83 8.44 32.70
C GLY A 25 -6.92 7.71 34.04
N ALA A 26 -7.06 8.46 35.14
CA ALA A 26 -7.27 7.90 36.47
C ALA A 26 -8.69 7.31 36.65
N SER A 27 -8.76 6.07 37.15
CA SER A 27 -9.99 5.31 37.42
C SER A 27 -10.81 5.87 38.61
N PRO A 28 -12.14 6.02 38.52
CA PRO A 28 -13.01 6.18 39.68
C PRO A 28 -13.95 4.97 39.92
N SER A 29 -14.21 4.75 41.21
CA SER A 29 -14.94 3.64 41.83
C SER A 29 -16.45 3.57 41.55
N ALA A 30 -16.96 2.33 41.63
CA ALA A 30 -18.30 1.81 41.34
C ALA A 30 -19.52 2.43 42.06
N GLY A 31 -20.69 2.34 41.38
CA GLY A 31 -22.03 2.49 41.95
C GLY A 31 -23.17 2.13 40.97
N ASN A 32 -23.78 0.94 41.17
CA ASN A 32 -25.06 0.37 40.68
C ASN A 32 -25.87 1.01 39.52
N GLY A 33 -26.10 0.19 38.48
CA GLY A 33 -27.35 0.14 37.70
C GLY A 33 -27.23 0.55 36.23
N GLY A 34 -26.75 -0.37 35.38
CA GLY A 34 -26.41 -0.12 33.98
C GLY A 34 -25.17 0.76 33.90
N VAL A 35 -24.02 0.23 33.47
CA VAL A 35 -22.80 1.05 33.42
C VAL A 35 -22.90 1.97 32.21
N ALA A 36 -23.67 3.05 32.39
CA ALA A 36 -23.56 4.24 31.59
C ALA A 36 -22.11 4.72 31.63
N ASN A 37 -21.63 5.18 30.48
CA ASN A 37 -20.36 5.84 30.29
C ASN A 37 -20.01 6.75 31.51
N PRO A 38 -18.81 6.60 32.13
CA PRO A 38 -18.41 7.42 33.28
C PRO A 38 -18.41 8.94 33.02
N ASP A 39 -18.46 9.41 31.77
CA ASP A 39 -18.63 10.83 31.42
C ASP A 39 -20.02 11.21 30.84
N GLY A 40 -20.89 10.24 30.55
CA GLY A 40 -22.22 10.45 29.95
C GLY A 40 -22.24 10.96 28.49
N SER A 41 -21.10 10.99 27.80
CA SER A 41 -20.95 11.34 26.39
C SER A 41 -21.45 10.20 25.50
N ASN A 42 -22.38 10.51 24.58
CA ASN A 42 -22.75 9.61 23.50
C ASN A 42 -21.98 9.95 22.21
N VAL A 43 -20.76 10.50 22.33
CA VAL A 43 -19.98 11.02 21.20
C VAL A 43 -18.53 10.54 21.30
N THR A 44 -17.98 10.05 20.18
CA THR A 44 -16.58 9.64 20.06
C THR A 44 -15.66 10.85 19.87
N THR A 45 -14.35 10.63 20.01
CA THR A 45 -13.34 11.68 19.76
C THR A 45 -13.29 12.14 18.30
N SER A 46 -13.73 11.32 17.33
CA SER A 46 -13.92 11.76 15.93
C SER A 46 -15.22 12.54 15.70
N GLY A 47 -16.07 12.68 16.74
CA GLY A 47 -17.35 13.39 16.66
C GLY A 47 -18.53 12.53 16.22
N TYR A 48 -18.37 11.19 16.13
CA TYR A 48 -19.48 10.29 15.84
C TYR A 48 -20.44 10.20 17.03
N VAL A 49 -21.73 10.45 16.79
CA VAL A 49 -22.76 10.40 17.82
C VAL A 49 -23.43 9.03 17.80
N PHE A 50 -23.40 8.31 18.93
CA PHE A 50 -24.07 7.03 19.05
C PHE A 50 -25.59 7.19 18.93
N PRO A 51 -26.25 6.35 18.11
CA PRO A 51 -27.70 6.43 17.96
C PRO A 51 -28.41 5.89 19.22
N ALA A 52 -29.67 6.27 19.40
CA ALA A 52 -30.45 5.89 20.58
C ALA A 52 -30.68 4.37 20.73
N ASN A 53 -30.57 3.62 19.63
CA ASN A 53 -30.67 2.16 19.59
C ASN A 53 -29.30 1.45 19.68
N ALA A 54 -28.24 2.16 20.07
CA ALA A 54 -26.93 1.54 20.28
C ALA A 54 -26.99 0.49 21.39
N ILE A 55 -26.33 -0.64 21.15
CA ILE A 55 -26.10 -1.71 22.12
C ILE A 55 -24.69 -1.50 22.67
N TYR A 56 -24.54 -1.54 24.00
CA TYR A 56 -23.26 -1.31 24.66
C TYR A 56 -22.74 -2.65 25.18
N VAL A 57 -21.46 -2.94 24.92
CA VAL A 57 -20.80 -4.11 25.50
C VAL A 57 -20.62 -3.86 27.00
N GLU A 58 -21.24 -4.71 27.82
CA GLU A 58 -21.18 -4.59 29.27
C GLU A 58 -19.88 -5.18 29.82
N LEU A 59 -19.23 -4.46 30.76
CA LEU A 59 -18.04 -4.96 31.42
C LEU A 59 -18.38 -6.10 32.40
N PRO A 60 -17.57 -7.16 32.48
CA PRO A 60 -17.77 -8.23 33.45
C PRO A 60 -17.74 -7.72 34.91
N GLU A 61 -18.70 -8.13 35.74
CA GLU A 61 -18.83 -7.65 37.14
C GLU A 61 -17.63 -8.03 38.06
N ALA A 62 -16.77 -8.97 37.67
CA ALA A 62 -15.80 -9.62 38.54
C ALA A 62 -14.34 -9.14 38.43
N THR A 63 -13.98 -8.26 37.48
CA THR A 63 -12.58 -7.96 37.12
C THR A 63 -12.02 -6.65 37.72
N VAL A 64 -12.77 -5.96 38.59
CA VAL A 64 -12.36 -4.65 39.18
C VAL A 64 -11.21 -4.75 40.22
N ALA A 65 -10.62 -5.93 40.40
CA ALA A 65 -9.49 -6.13 41.30
C ALA A 65 -8.16 -6.20 40.51
N ALA A 66 -7.61 -5.04 40.15
CA ALA A 66 -6.22 -4.83 39.71
C ALA A 66 -5.68 -5.88 38.73
N GLY A 67 -6.14 -5.83 37.49
CA GLY A 67 -5.67 -6.65 36.38
C GLY A 67 -6.26 -6.15 35.07
N GLU A 68 -5.62 -6.54 33.98
CA GLU A 68 -6.08 -6.35 32.60
C GLU A 68 -7.48 -6.98 32.45
N VAL A 69 -8.46 -6.25 31.93
CA VAL A 69 -9.86 -6.70 31.85
C VAL A 69 -10.10 -7.39 30.51
N ASP A 70 -10.32 -8.71 30.54
CA ASP A 70 -10.75 -9.47 29.36
C ASP A 70 -12.25 -9.25 29.08
N ILE A 71 -12.56 -8.83 27.85
CA ILE A 71 -13.94 -8.60 27.39
C ILE A 71 -14.37 -9.49 26.22
N THR A 72 -13.61 -10.55 25.93
CA THR A 72 -13.88 -11.48 24.81
C THR A 72 -15.31 -12.00 24.82
N GLU A 73 -15.73 -12.62 25.93
CA GLU A 73 -17.09 -13.18 26.07
C GLU A 73 -18.17 -12.09 26.00
N ALA A 74 -17.89 -10.89 26.52
CA ALA A 74 -18.84 -9.78 26.50
C ALA A 74 -19.10 -9.26 25.09
N ILE A 75 -18.04 -9.12 24.27
CA ILE A 75 -18.17 -8.73 22.86
C ILE A 75 -18.95 -9.80 22.10
N GLN A 76 -18.58 -11.07 22.26
CA GLN A 76 -19.22 -12.19 21.57
C GLN A 76 -20.71 -12.32 21.91
N LEU A 77 -21.07 -12.15 23.19
CA LEU A 77 -22.47 -12.16 23.63
C LEU A 77 -23.27 -11.04 22.98
N ALA A 78 -22.74 -9.81 22.98
CA ALA A 78 -23.42 -8.67 22.37
C ALA A 78 -23.56 -8.84 20.84
N LEU A 79 -22.54 -9.37 20.16
CA LEU A 79 -22.61 -9.69 18.73
C LEU A 79 -23.63 -10.79 18.41
N PHE A 80 -23.72 -11.82 19.27
CA PHE A 80 -24.76 -12.84 19.14
C PHE A 80 -26.16 -12.23 19.22
N GLU A 81 -26.40 -11.30 20.13
CA GLU A 81 -27.68 -10.58 20.20
C GLU A 81 -27.97 -9.77 18.94
N VAL A 82 -26.96 -9.06 18.39
CA VAL A 82 -27.12 -8.33 17.12
C VAL A 82 -27.50 -9.27 15.99
N THR A 83 -26.73 -10.34 15.81
CA THR A 83 -26.89 -11.28 14.69
C THR A 83 -28.17 -12.11 14.78
N ASP A 84 -28.52 -12.62 15.97
CA ASP A 84 -29.73 -13.44 16.18
C ASP A 84 -31.02 -12.62 16.17
N SER A 85 -30.95 -11.33 16.52
CA SER A 85 -32.13 -10.45 16.50
C SER A 85 -32.70 -10.21 15.09
N GLY A 86 -31.90 -10.47 14.04
CA GLY A 86 -32.26 -10.14 12.65
C GLY A 86 -32.39 -8.63 12.40
N LEU A 87 -31.93 -7.79 13.32
CA LEU A 87 -31.91 -6.34 13.16
C LEU A 87 -30.87 -5.95 12.11
N SER A 88 -31.19 -4.88 11.37
CA SER A 88 -30.26 -4.17 10.50
C SER A 88 -30.00 -2.78 11.06
N ASP A 89 -28.90 -2.16 10.66
CA ASP A 89 -28.51 -0.80 11.10
C ASP A 89 -28.35 -0.68 12.63
N VAL A 90 -27.66 -1.65 13.21
CA VAL A 90 -27.35 -1.69 14.65
C VAL A 90 -25.96 -1.09 14.90
N THR A 91 -25.84 -0.30 15.96
CA THR A 91 -24.53 0.15 16.47
C THR A 91 -24.17 -0.63 17.72
N LEU A 92 -23.04 -1.33 17.69
CA LEU A 92 -22.45 -2.00 18.85
C LEU A 92 -21.26 -1.16 19.35
N VAL A 93 -21.34 -0.73 20.61
CA VAL A 93 -20.38 0.19 21.25
C VAL A 93 -19.50 -0.57 22.23
N LEU A 94 -18.21 -0.61 21.94
CA LEU A 94 -17.15 -1.10 22.81
C LEU A 94 -16.91 -0.10 23.97
N PRO A 95 -16.56 -0.59 25.17
CA PRO A 95 -16.33 0.28 26.32
C PRO A 95 -15.09 1.17 26.11
N LYS A 96 -15.06 2.29 26.85
CA LYS A 96 -13.88 3.16 26.96
C LYS A 96 -12.87 2.53 27.92
N GLY A 97 -11.61 2.44 27.53
CA GLY A 97 -10.53 1.84 28.29
C GLY A 97 -9.62 0.96 27.44
N GLU A 98 -8.75 0.22 28.13
CA GLU A 98 -7.85 -0.78 27.55
C GLU A 98 -8.27 -2.16 28.04
N PHE A 99 -8.46 -3.10 27.11
CA PHE A 99 -9.06 -4.40 27.39
C PHE A 99 -8.31 -5.50 26.67
N LEU A 100 -8.17 -6.65 27.35
CA LEU A 100 -7.68 -7.85 26.69
C LEU A 100 -8.79 -8.50 25.87
N VAL A 101 -8.37 -9.15 24.79
CA VAL A 101 -9.19 -10.05 24.01
C VAL A 101 -8.38 -11.33 23.75
N HIS A 102 -8.89 -12.46 24.24
CA HIS A 102 -8.19 -13.74 24.28
C HIS A 102 -8.50 -14.66 23.09
N ASP A 103 -9.43 -14.30 22.22
CA ASP A 103 -9.78 -15.09 21.04
C ASP A 103 -10.24 -14.18 19.89
N THR A 104 -10.28 -14.71 18.67
CA THR A 104 -10.78 -13.97 17.51
C THR A 104 -12.23 -13.53 17.72
N ILE A 105 -12.50 -12.24 17.51
CA ILE A 105 -13.87 -11.73 17.43
C ILE A 105 -14.41 -11.97 16.03
N MET A 106 -15.26 -12.99 15.90
CA MET A 106 -15.87 -13.40 14.64
C MET A 106 -17.24 -12.75 14.44
N ILE A 107 -17.47 -12.15 13.28
CA ILE A 107 -18.75 -11.61 12.83
C ILE A 107 -19.07 -12.23 11.47
N ASP A 108 -20.22 -12.89 11.34
CA ASP A 108 -20.68 -13.50 10.09
C ASP A 108 -21.88 -12.75 9.51
N SER A 109 -21.80 -12.41 8.22
CA SER A 109 -22.92 -11.96 7.40
C SER A 109 -23.71 -10.76 7.97
N ALA A 110 -23.01 -9.83 8.62
CA ALA A 110 -23.64 -8.67 9.25
C ALA A 110 -24.26 -7.70 8.22
N ILE A 111 -25.41 -7.12 8.56
CA ILE A 111 -26.13 -6.16 7.69
C ILE A 111 -26.31 -4.84 8.44
N GLY A 112 -25.66 -3.77 7.96
CA GLY A 112 -25.76 -2.44 8.53
C GLY A 112 -25.08 -2.29 9.90
N LEU A 113 -24.22 -3.24 10.30
CA LEU A 113 -23.52 -3.17 11.58
C LEU A 113 -22.54 -1.98 11.59
N THR A 114 -22.63 -1.16 12.64
CA THR A 114 -21.58 -0.23 13.03
C THR A 114 -20.92 -0.74 14.31
N PHE A 115 -19.69 -1.22 14.20
CA PHE A 115 -18.87 -1.65 15.33
C PHE A 115 -17.95 -0.50 15.72
N THR A 116 -18.14 0.06 16.92
CA THR A 116 -17.51 1.33 17.30
C THR A 116 -16.98 1.34 18.73
N GLY A 117 -15.93 2.10 18.99
CA GLY A 117 -15.48 2.47 20.33
C GLY A 117 -15.70 3.97 20.63
N TYR A 118 -14.88 4.53 21.52
CA TYR A 118 -14.93 5.97 21.88
C TYR A 118 -13.86 6.82 21.18
N GLY A 119 -12.95 6.18 20.43
CA GLY A 119 -11.83 6.81 19.77
C GLY A 119 -10.62 5.88 19.70
N ILE A 120 -9.74 6.15 18.73
CA ILE A 120 -8.51 5.38 18.50
C ILE A 120 -7.57 5.30 19.73
N ASN A 121 -7.66 6.28 20.63
CA ASN A 121 -6.89 6.32 21.89
C ASN A 121 -7.76 6.06 23.14
N GLU A 122 -9.08 5.94 22.97
CA GLU A 122 -10.04 5.85 24.08
C GLU A 122 -10.58 4.43 24.25
N THR A 123 -10.58 3.61 23.20
CA THR A 123 -10.95 2.21 23.23
C THR A 123 -9.85 1.38 22.58
N LYS A 124 -9.09 0.64 23.41
CA LYS A 124 -8.01 -0.24 22.96
C LYS A 124 -8.32 -1.70 23.26
N LEU A 125 -8.20 -2.54 22.24
CA LEU A 125 -8.33 -3.99 22.33
C LEU A 125 -6.94 -4.61 22.14
N ASP A 126 -6.41 -5.24 23.17
CA ASP A 126 -5.10 -5.87 23.18
C ASP A 126 -5.23 -7.39 23.04
N PHE A 127 -4.62 -7.93 21.98
CA PHE A 127 -4.65 -9.34 21.61
C PHE A 127 -3.33 -10.07 21.94
N THR A 128 -2.44 -9.47 22.72
CA THR A 128 -1.14 -10.06 23.12
C THR A 128 -1.29 -11.49 23.68
N THR A 129 -2.38 -11.78 24.39
CA THR A 129 -2.66 -13.09 24.99
C THR A 129 -3.67 -13.93 24.19
N SER A 130 -4.02 -13.49 22.98
CA SER A 130 -5.00 -14.16 22.13
C SER A 130 -4.51 -15.54 21.69
N ILE A 131 -5.41 -16.52 21.72
CA ILE A 131 -5.21 -17.84 21.13
C ILE A 131 -5.78 -17.95 19.70
N GLY A 132 -6.50 -16.93 19.25
CA GLY A 132 -6.99 -16.81 17.88
C GLY A 132 -5.89 -16.38 16.90
N ASP A 133 -6.17 -16.47 15.60
CA ASP A 133 -5.23 -16.01 14.58
C ASP A 133 -5.43 -14.51 14.28
N ASP A 134 -6.61 -14.15 13.79
CA ASP A 134 -6.99 -12.76 13.55
C ASP A 134 -7.55 -12.14 14.84
N ALA A 135 -7.38 -10.83 15.02
CA ALA A 135 -8.01 -10.12 16.12
C ALA A 135 -9.52 -9.98 15.90
N ILE A 136 -9.92 -9.34 14.80
CA ILE A 136 -11.34 -9.20 14.42
C ILE A 136 -11.52 -9.66 12.98
N ARG A 137 -12.50 -10.54 12.75
CA ARG A 137 -12.82 -11.09 11.43
C ARG A 137 -14.29 -10.94 11.10
N PHE A 138 -14.56 -10.25 9.99
CA PHE A 138 -15.86 -10.16 9.36
C PHE A 138 -15.88 -11.07 8.14
N GLU A 139 -16.78 -12.06 8.13
CA GLU A 139 -17.00 -12.98 7.02
C GLU A 139 -18.31 -12.62 6.31
N GLY A 140 -18.19 -11.95 5.17
CA GLY A 140 -19.33 -11.45 4.41
C GLY A 140 -20.12 -10.33 5.11
N GLY A 141 -21.19 -9.89 4.44
CA GLY A 141 -22.11 -8.88 4.95
C GLY A 141 -22.22 -7.65 4.07
N THR A 142 -23.04 -6.69 4.50
CA THR A 142 -23.31 -5.46 3.76
C THR A 142 -23.39 -4.23 4.66
N ASN A 143 -22.89 -3.09 4.19
CA ASN A 143 -22.92 -1.81 4.90
C ASN A 143 -22.29 -1.86 6.31
N ILE A 144 -21.12 -2.49 6.41
CA ILE A 144 -20.37 -2.64 7.66
C ILE A 144 -19.53 -1.38 7.90
N THR A 145 -19.65 -0.79 9.08
CA THR A 145 -18.79 0.31 9.54
C THR A 145 -17.97 -0.16 10.74
N ILE A 146 -16.67 0.08 10.71
CA ILE A 146 -15.71 -0.22 11.77
C ILE A 146 -15.02 1.09 12.12
N ARG A 147 -15.16 1.57 13.35
CA ARG A 147 -14.67 2.92 13.68
C ARG A 147 -14.32 3.19 15.13
N ASP A 148 -13.48 4.19 15.36
CA ASP A 148 -13.26 4.79 16.69
C ASP A 148 -12.73 3.79 17.75
N PHE A 149 -11.84 2.87 17.38
CA PHE A 149 -11.08 2.04 18.32
C PHE A 149 -9.76 1.57 17.71
N SER A 150 -8.94 0.91 18.51
CA SER A 150 -7.63 0.39 18.10
C SER A 150 -7.44 -1.07 18.53
N VAL A 151 -6.81 -1.86 17.66
CA VAL A 151 -6.40 -3.24 17.89
C VAL A 151 -4.87 -3.28 18.07
N TYR A 152 -4.42 -3.95 19.12
CA TYR A 152 -3.00 -4.11 19.43
C TYR A 152 -2.59 -5.58 19.41
N GLU A 153 -1.36 -5.83 18.95
CA GLU A 153 -0.66 -7.12 19.10
C GLU A 153 -1.47 -8.34 18.60
N ALA A 154 -2.17 -8.17 17.48
CA ALA A 154 -2.90 -9.27 16.86
C ALA A 154 -1.93 -10.38 16.43
N PRO A 155 -2.19 -11.67 16.74
CA PRO A 155 -1.27 -12.76 16.41
C PRO A 155 -0.98 -12.92 14.91
N LYS A 156 -1.95 -12.57 14.06
CA LYS A 156 -1.80 -12.58 12.60
C LYS A 156 -2.34 -11.31 11.95
N ASN A 157 -3.67 -11.14 11.86
CA ASN A 157 -4.26 -9.98 11.21
C ASN A 157 -5.03 -9.11 12.20
N GLY A 158 -4.97 -7.80 12.05
CA GLY A 158 -5.71 -6.87 12.91
C GLY A 158 -7.22 -6.93 12.67
N ILE A 159 -7.67 -6.39 11.54
CA ILE A 159 -9.09 -6.34 11.18
C ILE A 159 -9.27 -6.84 9.77
N LYS A 160 -9.76 -8.07 9.64
CA LYS A 160 -10.00 -8.72 8.36
C LYS A 160 -11.48 -8.64 7.99
N VAL A 161 -11.77 -8.19 6.78
CA VAL A 161 -13.14 -8.13 6.22
C VAL A 161 -13.15 -8.80 4.86
N THR A 162 -13.83 -9.94 4.75
CA THR A 162 -13.89 -10.73 3.52
C THR A 162 -15.27 -10.69 2.90
N ASN A 163 -15.36 -10.87 1.57
CA ASN A 163 -16.61 -11.20 0.87
C ASN A 163 -17.78 -10.22 1.12
N SER A 164 -17.47 -8.95 1.33
CA SER A 164 -18.44 -7.94 1.80
C SER A 164 -18.74 -6.87 0.75
N ASN A 165 -19.93 -6.27 0.82
CA ASN A 165 -20.29 -5.12 -0.03
C ASN A 165 -20.66 -3.89 0.82
N GLY A 166 -19.85 -2.84 0.70
CA GLY A 166 -19.95 -1.67 1.53
C GLY A 166 -19.22 -1.90 2.85
N VAL A 167 -17.92 -1.63 2.84
CA VAL A 167 -17.04 -1.69 4.02
C VAL A 167 -16.51 -0.29 4.27
N HIS A 168 -16.70 0.24 5.48
CA HIS A 168 -16.22 1.56 5.89
C HIS A 168 -15.36 1.45 7.15
N LEU A 169 -14.05 1.56 6.99
CA LEU A 169 -13.11 1.66 8.11
C LEU A 169 -12.74 3.12 8.32
N ALA A 170 -13.08 3.68 9.48
CA ALA A 170 -12.85 5.09 9.78
C ALA A 170 -12.31 5.32 11.19
N TYR A 171 -11.23 6.09 11.36
CA TYR A 171 -10.68 6.39 12.69
C TYR A 171 -10.32 5.12 13.49
N THR A 172 -9.81 4.11 12.81
CA THR A 172 -9.43 2.81 13.39
C THR A 172 -7.91 2.63 13.38
N ALA A 173 -7.36 1.92 14.37
CA ALA A 173 -5.94 1.56 14.37
C ALA A 173 -5.66 0.07 14.47
N THR A 174 -4.54 -0.36 13.87
CA THR A 174 -3.89 -1.66 14.10
C THR A 174 -2.42 -1.44 14.38
N ILE A 175 -1.94 -1.90 15.54
CA ILE A 175 -0.63 -1.53 16.07
C ILE A 175 0.09 -2.76 16.65
N TRP A 176 1.32 -2.99 16.20
CA TRP A 176 2.33 -3.76 16.92
C TRP A 176 3.36 -2.77 17.46
N GLU A 177 3.46 -2.64 18.78
CA GLU A 177 4.24 -1.61 19.48
C GLU A 177 5.73 -1.96 19.60
N GLY A 178 6.06 -3.25 19.55
CA GLY A 178 7.41 -3.78 19.72
C GLY A 178 8.41 -3.43 18.62
N GLU A 179 9.58 -4.08 18.69
CA GLU A 179 10.57 -4.06 17.61
C GLU A 179 9.97 -4.60 16.31
N LEU A 180 10.31 -4.03 15.17
CA LEU A 180 9.85 -4.52 13.87
C LEU A 180 10.57 -5.84 13.55
N ASN A 181 9.82 -6.93 13.48
CA ASN A 181 10.35 -8.26 13.20
C ASN A 181 9.28 -9.15 12.54
N ASP A 182 9.69 -10.31 12.05
CA ASP A 182 8.86 -11.29 11.34
C ASP A 182 7.80 -11.97 12.22
N GLY A 183 7.87 -11.79 13.54
CA GLY A 183 6.86 -12.21 14.51
C GLY A 183 5.70 -11.23 14.70
N ASN A 184 5.79 -10.03 14.13
CA ASN A 184 4.64 -9.12 14.08
C ASN A 184 3.57 -9.68 13.13
N GLY A 185 2.32 -9.25 13.31
CA GLY A 185 1.23 -9.73 12.46
C GLY A 185 1.38 -9.30 11.00
N ALA A 186 0.77 -10.07 10.10
CA ALA A 186 0.84 -9.87 8.65
C ALA A 186 0.05 -8.63 8.23
N TYR A 187 -1.28 -8.65 8.24
CA TYR A 187 -2.09 -7.54 7.72
C TYR A 187 -2.74 -6.73 8.85
N GLY A 188 -2.58 -5.40 8.82
CA GLY A 188 -3.25 -4.50 9.75
C GLY A 188 -4.75 -4.40 9.47
N LEU A 189 -5.13 -3.45 8.61
CA LEU A 189 -6.49 -3.30 8.11
C LEU A 189 -6.61 -4.02 6.77
N TYR A 190 -7.48 -5.03 6.69
CA TYR A 190 -7.45 -6.04 5.64
C TYR A 190 -8.84 -6.34 5.02
N PRO A 191 -9.41 -5.42 4.24
CA PRO A 191 -10.43 -5.76 3.25
C PRO A 191 -9.91 -6.69 2.16
N LEU A 192 -10.65 -7.77 1.90
CA LEU A 192 -10.32 -8.79 0.92
C LEU A 192 -11.60 -9.23 0.19
N GLN A 193 -11.53 -9.47 -1.12
CA GLN A 193 -12.65 -10.04 -1.89
C GLN A 193 -13.95 -9.25 -1.71
N SER A 194 -13.85 -7.91 -1.68
CA SER A 194 -14.95 -7.03 -1.29
C SER A 194 -15.24 -5.99 -2.37
N THR A 195 -16.42 -5.38 -2.28
CA THR A 195 -16.84 -4.30 -3.18
C THR A 195 -17.26 -3.08 -2.38
N ASN A 196 -16.98 -1.87 -2.90
CA ASN A 196 -17.28 -0.61 -2.22
C ASN A 196 -16.56 -0.51 -0.87
N VAL A 197 -15.23 -0.34 -0.92
CA VAL A 197 -14.36 -0.25 0.25
C VAL A 197 -13.92 1.20 0.45
N LEU A 198 -14.31 1.80 1.58
CA LEU A 198 -13.87 3.13 2.01
C LEU A 198 -13.00 3.00 3.26
N MET A 199 -11.77 3.48 3.18
CA MET A 199 -10.83 3.50 4.30
C MET A 199 -10.33 4.93 4.52
N GLU A 200 -10.71 5.55 5.63
CA GLU A 200 -10.34 6.93 5.92
C GLU A 200 -9.90 7.22 7.36
N HIS A 201 -8.93 8.12 7.54
CA HIS A 201 -8.47 8.55 8.87
C HIS A 201 -7.98 7.41 9.78
N ASN A 202 -7.49 6.32 9.19
CA ASN A 202 -6.98 5.18 9.94
C ASN A 202 -5.48 5.30 10.22
N TYR A 203 -4.99 4.51 11.17
CA TYR A 203 -3.59 4.42 11.54
C TYR A 203 -3.12 2.96 11.57
N ALA A 204 -2.07 2.62 10.86
CA ALA A 204 -1.49 1.27 10.90
C ALA A 204 0.01 1.31 11.15
N ARG A 205 0.48 0.53 12.13
CA ARG A 205 1.91 0.44 12.46
C ARG A 205 2.35 -0.98 12.77
N GLY A 206 3.54 -1.34 12.25
CA GLY A 206 4.30 -2.49 12.71
C GLY A 206 3.93 -3.80 12.02
N SER A 207 3.12 -3.77 10.97
CA SER A 207 2.77 -4.98 10.22
C SER A 207 3.97 -5.53 9.46
N ALA A 208 4.17 -6.85 9.54
CA ALA A 208 5.18 -7.61 8.81
C ALA A 208 4.77 -7.93 7.37
N ASP A 209 3.63 -7.43 6.91
CA ASP A 209 3.19 -7.50 5.52
C ASP A 209 2.68 -6.10 5.13
N ALA A 210 1.37 -5.85 5.12
CA ALA A 210 0.82 -4.52 4.87
C ALA A 210 0.04 -3.92 6.06
N GLY A 211 0.35 -2.66 6.39
CA GLY A 211 -0.36 -1.91 7.41
C GLY A 211 -1.82 -1.64 7.00
N ILE A 212 -2.00 -1.12 5.79
CA ILE A 212 -3.29 -0.91 5.15
C ILE A 212 -3.30 -1.70 3.85
N TYR A 213 -4.15 -2.70 3.75
CA TYR A 213 -4.20 -3.60 2.60
C TYR A 213 -5.61 -3.63 2.03
N VAL A 214 -5.74 -3.59 0.70
CA VAL A 214 -7.00 -3.92 0.00
C VAL A 214 -6.70 -4.88 -1.14
N GLY A 215 -7.24 -6.09 -1.05
CA GLY A 215 -6.92 -7.17 -1.99
C GLY A 215 -8.13 -7.74 -2.69
N GLN A 216 -7.97 -8.15 -3.94
CA GLN A 216 -8.98 -8.86 -4.73
C GLN A 216 -10.35 -8.18 -4.69
N SER A 217 -10.35 -6.85 -4.66
CA SER A 217 -11.53 -6.03 -4.37
C SER A 217 -11.80 -5.06 -5.52
N THR A 218 -12.97 -4.42 -5.50
CA THR A 218 -13.34 -3.43 -6.51
C THR A 218 -14.09 -2.23 -5.94
N ASN A 219 -13.89 -1.07 -6.56
CA ASN A 219 -14.41 0.22 -6.12
C ASN A 219 -13.90 0.57 -4.73
N ILE A 220 -12.72 1.21 -4.71
CA ILE A 220 -11.91 1.39 -3.50
C ILE A 220 -11.51 2.86 -3.37
N VAL A 221 -11.66 3.40 -2.17
CA VAL A 221 -11.13 4.71 -1.78
C VAL A 221 -10.33 4.54 -0.49
N VAL A 222 -9.04 4.86 -0.55
CA VAL A 222 -8.13 4.87 0.60
C VAL A 222 -7.60 6.29 0.76
N ARG A 223 -8.12 7.02 1.75
CA ARG A 223 -7.79 8.44 1.94
C ARG A 223 -7.45 8.88 3.35
N ASP A 224 -6.62 9.90 3.49
CA ASP A 224 -6.33 10.53 4.80
C ASP A 224 -5.85 9.56 5.89
N ASN A 225 -5.20 8.45 5.51
CA ASN A 225 -4.68 7.47 6.45
C ASN A 225 -3.19 7.71 6.75
N ILE A 226 -2.71 7.12 7.85
CA ILE A 226 -1.30 7.09 8.20
C ILE A 226 -0.84 5.63 8.29
N ALA A 227 0.08 5.25 7.41
CA ALA A 227 0.76 3.96 7.42
C ALA A 227 2.22 4.16 7.80
N LYS A 228 2.61 3.65 8.96
CA LYS A 228 3.92 3.92 9.56
C LYS A 228 4.66 2.64 9.94
N GLU A 229 5.94 2.52 9.58
CA GLU A 229 6.79 1.43 10.09
C GLU A 229 6.22 0.02 9.86
N ASN A 230 5.63 -0.22 8.67
CA ASN A 230 5.22 -1.54 8.18
C ASN A 230 6.21 -2.03 7.11
N VAL A 231 6.12 -3.28 6.64
CA VAL A 231 6.84 -3.67 5.42
C VAL A 231 6.27 -2.90 4.23
N ALA A 232 4.99 -3.12 3.92
CA ALA A 232 4.21 -2.29 3.01
C ALA A 232 3.34 -1.32 3.81
N GLY A 233 3.47 -0.02 3.55
CA GLY A 233 2.60 0.97 4.18
C GLY A 233 1.14 0.80 3.76
N ILE A 234 0.89 1.00 2.46
CA ILE A 234 -0.41 0.82 1.82
C ILE A 234 -0.23 -0.14 0.64
N GLU A 235 -1.08 -1.16 0.54
CA GLU A 235 -1.06 -2.13 -0.55
C GLU A 235 -2.44 -2.26 -1.21
N ILE A 236 -2.45 -2.20 -2.55
CA ILE A 236 -3.59 -2.55 -3.40
C ILE A 236 -3.19 -3.76 -4.24
N GLU A 237 -3.73 -4.94 -3.90
CA GLU A 237 -3.37 -6.21 -4.53
C GLU A 237 -4.50 -6.72 -5.41
N ASN A 238 -4.22 -7.06 -6.68
CA ASN A 238 -5.13 -7.71 -7.62
C ASN A 238 -6.52 -7.07 -7.59
N SER A 239 -6.62 -5.74 -7.58
CA SER A 239 -7.87 -5.01 -7.32
C SER A 239 -8.20 -4.01 -8.44
N PHE A 240 -9.49 -3.69 -8.60
CA PHE A 240 -9.97 -2.79 -9.66
C PHE A 240 -10.55 -1.49 -9.12
N ASN A 241 -10.33 -0.39 -9.86
CA ASN A 241 -10.92 0.92 -9.60
C ASN A 241 -10.60 1.40 -8.18
N ALA A 242 -9.35 1.79 -7.95
CA ALA A 242 -8.88 2.24 -6.65
C ALA A 242 -8.31 3.66 -6.73
N ASP A 243 -8.76 4.53 -5.82
CA ASP A 243 -8.18 5.84 -5.56
C ASP A 243 -7.45 5.82 -4.20
N VAL A 244 -6.16 6.11 -4.21
CA VAL A 244 -5.29 6.17 -3.02
C VAL A 244 -4.73 7.59 -2.90
N TYR A 245 -5.25 8.40 -1.98
CA TYR A 245 -4.87 9.82 -1.89
C TYR A 245 -4.86 10.44 -0.50
N ASN A 246 -4.15 11.55 -0.33
CA ASN A 246 -4.02 12.26 0.94
C ASN A 246 -3.44 11.41 2.08
N ASN A 247 -2.84 10.26 1.78
CA ASN A 247 -2.26 9.41 2.80
C ASN A 247 -0.83 9.82 3.15
N LEU A 248 -0.41 9.46 4.34
CA LEU A 248 0.97 9.53 4.81
C LEU A 248 1.54 8.12 4.95
N ALA A 249 2.50 7.77 4.09
CA ALA A 249 3.31 6.56 4.20
C ALA A 249 4.72 6.94 4.66
N VAL A 250 5.11 6.54 5.89
CA VAL A 250 6.39 6.97 6.48
C VAL A 250 7.09 5.86 7.24
N GLY A 251 8.41 5.72 7.05
CA GLY A 251 9.19 4.77 7.83
C GLY A 251 8.90 3.30 7.51
N ASN A 252 8.14 2.99 6.45
CA ASN A 252 7.90 1.61 6.02
C ASN A 252 9.14 1.03 5.33
N THR A 253 9.13 -0.22 4.88
CA THR A 253 10.12 -0.72 3.91
C THR A 253 9.81 -0.19 2.52
N GLY A 254 8.54 -0.32 2.10
CA GLY A 254 7.97 0.31 0.92
C GLY A 254 6.73 1.12 1.30
N GLY A 255 6.59 2.33 0.75
CA GLY A 255 5.51 3.26 1.11
C GLY A 255 4.14 2.81 0.58
N ILE A 256 3.95 2.82 -0.74
CA ILE A 256 2.68 2.48 -1.41
C ILE A 256 2.94 1.43 -2.50
N LEU A 257 2.27 0.29 -2.42
CA LEU A 257 2.46 -0.86 -3.30
C LEU A 257 1.19 -1.15 -4.11
N ILE A 258 1.35 -1.30 -5.42
CA ILE A 258 0.28 -1.69 -6.34
C ILE A 258 0.70 -2.99 -7.03
N PHE A 259 0.09 -4.11 -6.65
CA PHE A 259 0.56 -5.46 -6.94
C PHE A 259 -0.47 -6.29 -7.71
N ASP A 260 -0.01 -7.06 -8.69
CA ASP A 260 -0.76 -8.18 -9.26
C ASP A 260 0.07 -9.47 -9.16
N LEU A 261 -0.34 -10.37 -8.27
CA LEU A 261 0.34 -11.63 -8.01
C LEU A 261 -0.34 -12.83 -8.70
N PRO A 262 0.44 -13.85 -9.10
CA PRO A 262 -0.10 -15.05 -9.74
C PRO A 262 -0.85 -15.94 -8.73
N GLY A 263 -1.82 -16.70 -9.24
CA GLY A 263 -2.44 -17.81 -8.50
C GLY A 263 -3.54 -17.40 -7.50
N LEU A 264 -4.00 -16.16 -7.54
CA LEU A 264 -5.11 -15.64 -6.73
C LEU A 264 -6.47 -15.84 -7.41
N GLU A 265 -7.56 -15.75 -6.64
CA GLU A 265 -8.93 -15.93 -7.15
C GLU A 265 -9.30 -14.79 -8.12
N GLN A 266 -9.01 -13.55 -7.72
CA GLN A 266 -8.95 -12.44 -8.65
C GLN A 266 -7.55 -12.41 -9.27
N ALA A 267 -7.43 -12.90 -10.50
CA ALA A 267 -6.13 -13.16 -11.12
C ALA A 267 -5.35 -11.89 -11.50
N TYR A 268 -6.00 -10.73 -11.61
CA TYR A 268 -5.39 -9.47 -12.00
C TYR A 268 -6.23 -8.29 -11.49
N GLY A 269 -5.64 -7.11 -11.48
CA GLY A 269 -6.25 -5.83 -11.11
C GLY A 269 -6.02 -4.76 -12.18
N GLY A 270 -6.26 -3.51 -11.81
CA GLY A 270 -5.96 -2.35 -12.64
C GLY A 270 -6.90 -1.17 -12.40
N HIS A 271 -6.66 -0.08 -13.12
CA HIS A 271 -7.35 1.20 -12.92
C HIS A 271 -7.13 1.74 -11.50
N VAL A 272 -5.85 1.93 -11.16
CA VAL A 272 -5.42 2.43 -9.84
C VAL A 272 -4.84 3.82 -9.99
N ARG A 273 -5.34 4.78 -9.21
CA ARG A 273 -4.84 6.16 -9.16
C ARG A 273 -4.23 6.43 -7.79
N VAL A 274 -2.96 6.80 -7.76
CA VAL A 274 -2.20 7.13 -6.55
C VAL A 274 -1.84 8.60 -6.60
N PHE A 275 -2.45 9.43 -5.75
CA PHE A 275 -2.25 10.88 -5.87
C PHE A 275 -2.29 11.68 -4.58
N ASN A 276 -1.58 12.80 -4.55
CA ASN A 276 -1.54 13.71 -3.40
C ASN A 276 -1.17 13.02 -2.08
N ASN A 277 -0.37 11.94 -2.12
CA ASN A 277 0.16 11.28 -0.94
C ASN A 277 1.53 11.86 -0.57
N GLN A 278 1.90 11.74 0.69
CA GLN A 278 3.26 11.93 1.17
C GLN A 278 3.85 10.55 1.46
N SER A 279 4.89 10.18 0.71
CA SER A 279 5.61 8.92 0.91
C SER A 279 7.09 9.21 1.14
N TYR A 280 7.53 9.17 2.40
CA TYR A 280 8.88 9.59 2.74
C TYR A 280 9.56 8.76 3.82
N ALA A 281 10.89 8.73 3.75
CA ALA A 281 11.74 8.00 4.68
C ALA A 281 11.29 6.55 4.90
N ASN A 282 10.76 5.89 3.86
CA ASN A 282 10.39 4.48 3.93
C ASN A 282 11.64 3.61 3.83
N ASN A 283 12.46 3.65 4.90
CA ASN A 283 13.80 3.08 4.94
C ASN A 283 13.94 1.93 5.95
N SER A 284 12.83 1.43 6.52
CA SER A 284 12.90 0.30 7.44
C SER A 284 13.37 -0.95 6.69
N GLU A 285 14.27 -1.71 7.30
CA GLU A 285 14.68 -3.02 6.77
C GLU A 285 13.48 -3.92 6.55
N ASN A 286 13.53 -4.79 5.54
CA ASN A 286 12.43 -5.69 5.26
C ASN A 286 12.35 -6.77 6.35
N PHE A 287 11.26 -6.75 7.12
CA PHE A 287 11.02 -7.69 8.22
C PHE A 287 9.86 -8.65 7.91
N ALA A 288 9.58 -8.90 6.63
CA ALA A 288 8.46 -9.74 6.26
C ALA A 288 8.59 -11.17 6.78
N GLY A 289 7.45 -11.76 7.17
CA GLY A 289 7.37 -13.19 7.51
C GLY A 289 7.48 -14.12 6.29
N GLY A 290 7.59 -13.57 5.07
CA GLY A 290 7.62 -14.27 3.80
C GLY A 290 6.74 -13.58 2.75
N GLY A 291 6.34 -14.32 1.71
CA GLY A 291 5.44 -13.81 0.67
C GLY A 291 6.10 -12.84 -0.32
N ALA A 292 5.28 -12.25 -1.18
CA ALA A 292 5.77 -11.36 -2.24
C ALA A 292 6.36 -10.06 -1.70
N VAL A 293 5.82 -9.50 -0.62
CA VAL A 293 6.35 -8.28 0.01
C VAL A 293 7.79 -8.45 0.53
N GLY A 294 8.27 -9.69 0.70
CA GLY A 294 9.65 -9.96 1.04
C GLY A 294 10.66 -9.52 -0.02
N ILE A 295 10.24 -9.24 -1.26
CA ILE A 295 11.11 -8.75 -2.34
C ILE A 295 11.14 -7.21 -2.44
N VAL A 296 10.42 -6.50 -1.56
CA VAL A 296 10.35 -5.03 -1.58
C VAL A 296 11.66 -4.47 -1.03
N PRO A 297 12.44 -3.71 -1.84
CA PRO A 297 13.65 -3.08 -1.35
C PRO A 297 13.33 -2.07 -0.24
N PRO A 298 14.11 -2.04 0.86
CA PRO A 298 14.08 -0.91 1.78
C PRO A 298 14.39 0.39 1.03
N GLY A 299 13.70 1.47 1.36
CA GLY A 299 13.94 2.76 0.72
C GLY A 299 13.08 3.00 -0.53
N THR A 300 11.94 2.32 -0.67
CA THR A 300 11.07 2.45 -1.85
C THR A 300 9.84 3.32 -1.53
N GLY A 301 9.68 4.45 -2.22
CA GLY A 301 8.54 5.35 -2.01
C GLY A 301 7.20 4.78 -2.52
N ALA A 302 7.21 4.23 -3.72
CA ALA A 302 6.12 3.41 -4.26
C ALA A 302 6.67 2.30 -5.17
N LEU A 303 5.96 1.18 -5.22
CA LEU A 303 6.29 0.05 -6.09
C LEU A 303 5.05 -0.37 -6.88
N ILE A 304 5.15 -0.33 -8.20
CA ILE A 304 4.15 -0.82 -9.15
C ILE A 304 4.68 -2.13 -9.71
N PHE A 305 4.03 -3.24 -9.36
CA PHE A 305 4.54 -4.57 -9.63
C PHE A 305 3.48 -5.44 -10.30
N GLY A 306 3.64 -5.69 -11.60
CA GLY A 306 2.72 -6.51 -12.41
C GLY A 306 1.35 -5.89 -12.72
N THR A 307 0.94 -4.80 -12.06
CA THR A 307 -0.38 -4.18 -12.29
C THR A 307 -0.37 -3.20 -13.47
N SER A 308 -1.34 -3.36 -14.38
CA SER A 308 -1.56 -2.45 -15.52
C SER A 308 -2.58 -1.35 -15.20
N ASN A 309 -2.61 -0.29 -16.02
CA ASN A 309 -3.53 0.85 -15.87
C ASN A 309 -3.36 1.53 -14.50
N VAL A 310 -2.16 2.08 -14.27
CA VAL A 310 -1.80 2.76 -13.02
C VAL A 310 -1.40 4.21 -13.31
N GLU A 311 -1.96 5.14 -12.54
CA GLU A 311 -1.66 6.56 -12.68
C GLU A 311 -1.17 7.13 -11.35
N VAL A 312 0.03 7.72 -11.35
CA VAL A 312 0.69 8.26 -10.15
C VAL A 312 0.96 9.74 -10.32
N TYR A 313 0.30 10.59 -9.54
CA TYR A 313 0.42 12.04 -9.71
C TYR A 313 0.29 12.90 -8.46
N ASN A 314 0.90 14.08 -8.47
CA ASN A 314 0.89 15.03 -7.35
C ASN A 314 1.34 14.48 -5.99
N ASN A 315 2.06 13.36 -5.96
CA ASN A 315 2.60 12.85 -4.71
C ASN A 315 3.92 13.56 -4.37
N GLU A 316 4.23 13.59 -3.09
CA GLU A 316 5.54 14.00 -2.58
C GLU A 316 6.32 12.75 -2.15
N PHE A 317 7.36 12.40 -2.92
CA PHE A 317 8.26 11.30 -2.61
C PHE A 317 9.60 11.85 -2.16
N THR A 318 9.93 11.70 -0.87
CA THR A 318 11.16 12.29 -0.34
C THR A 318 11.92 11.39 0.63
N ASP A 319 13.25 11.54 0.69
CA ASP A 319 14.10 10.88 1.69
C ASP A 319 14.03 9.33 1.68
N ASN A 320 13.60 8.71 0.58
CA ASN A 320 13.60 7.25 0.43
C ASN A 320 14.98 6.78 -0.08
N GLU A 321 15.61 5.84 0.61
CA GLU A 321 17.02 5.48 0.41
C GLU A 321 17.30 4.83 -0.96
N THR A 322 16.36 4.07 -1.53
CA THR A 322 16.51 3.34 -2.80
C THR A 322 15.90 4.10 -3.97
N ALA A 323 14.58 4.24 -4.04
CA ALA A 323 13.92 4.89 -5.17
C ALA A 323 12.63 5.57 -4.74
N ALA A 324 12.24 6.60 -5.47
CA ALA A 324 10.94 7.22 -5.26
C ALA A 324 9.82 6.34 -5.81
N ILE A 325 9.99 5.81 -7.02
CA ILE A 325 9.03 4.91 -7.66
C ILE A 325 9.81 3.79 -8.37
N GLU A 326 9.42 2.56 -8.11
CA GLU A 326 9.87 1.39 -8.87
C GLU A 326 8.70 0.82 -9.68
N ILE A 327 8.96 0.48 -10.93
CA ILE A 327 8.00 -0.10 -11.87
C ILE A 327 8.63 -1.38 -12.40
N ALA A 328 8.04 -2.53 -12.06
CA ALA A 328 8.63 -3.82 -12.38
C ALA A 328 7.59 -4.84 -12.85
N THR A 329 7.92 -5.53 -13.93
CA THR A 329 7.22 -6.72 -14.39
C THR A 329 7.57 -7.90 -13.50
N TYR A 330 6.70 -8.92 -13.47
CA TYR A 330 6.91 -10.09 -12.60
C TYR A 330 8.16 -10.90 -12.98
N PHE A 331 8.66 -10.75 -14.21
CA PHE A 331 9.93 -11.34 -14.65
C PHE A 331 11.14 -10.91 -13.82
N MET A 332 11.05 -9.79 -13.10
CA MET A 332 12.09 -9.38 -12.16
C MET A 332 12.12 -10.19 -10.87
N ALA A 333 11.01 -10.83 -10.50
CA ALA A 333 10.88 -11.58 -9.24
C ALA A 333 11.10 -13.09 -9.40
N ASP A 334 10.86 -13.63 -10.58
CA ASP A 334 11.04 -15.06 -10.87
C ASP A 334 11.75 -15.27 -12.21
N ASP A 335 12.98 -15.77 -12.13
CA ASP A 335 13.88 -16.05 -13.25
C ASP A 335 13.72 -17.47 -13.81
N ASP A 336 12.81 -18.29 -13.27
CA ASP A 336 12.50 -19.61 -13.81
C ASP A 336 11.65 -19.50 -15.07
N VAL A 337 12.34 -19.37 -16.22
CA VAL A 337 11.73 -19.32 -17.55
C VAL A 337 10.77 -20.51 -17.80
N ALA A 338 11.01 -21.68 -17.21
CA ALA A 338 10.14 -22.84 -17.40
C ALA A 338 8.74 -22.62 -16.79
N SER A 339 8.62 -21.80 -15.74
CA SER A 339 7.35 -21.46 -15.11
C SER A 339 6.38 -20.74 -16.05
N TYR A 340 6.92 -20.00 -17.04
CA TYR A 340 6.15 -19.17 -17.98
C TYR A 340 5.75 -19.88 -19.28
N VAL A 341 6.05 -21.18 -19.43
CA VAL A 341 5.66 -21.92 -20.64
C VAL A 341 4.13 -22.04 -20.73
N VAL A 342 3.55 -21.74 -21.90
CA VAL A 342 2.11 -21.83 -22.15
C VAL A 342 1.80 -22.73 -23.35
N GLY A 343 0.67 -23.42 -23.31
CA GLY A 343 0.09 -24.19 -24.41
C GLY A 343 0.40 -25.68 -24.40
N ASP A 344 1.33 -26.16 -23.55
CA ASP A 344 1.67 -27.58 -23.43
C ASP A 344 1.45 -28.18 -22.03
N GLY A 345 1.01 -27.38 -21.06
CA GLY A 345 0.74 -27.82 -19.68
C GLY A 345 1.96 -27.87 -18.77
N SER A 346 3.15 -27.46 -19.23
CA SER A 346 4.39 -27.60 -18.45
C SER A 346 4.73 -26.41 -17.55
N GLY A 347 4.24 -25.20 -17.87
CA GLY A 347 4.49 -24.01 -17.06
C GLY A 347 3.59 -23.95 -15.82
N THR A 348 4.17 -23.55 -14.70
CA THR A 348 3.45 -23.38 -13.42
C THR A 348 2.50 -22.18 -13.46
N TYR A 349 2.79 -21.16 -14.27
CA TYR A 349 1.94 -19.98 -14.41
C TYR A 349 0.87 -20.11 -15.50
N GLU A 350 0.88 -21.17 -16.31
CA GLU A 350 -0.06 -21.32 -17.44
C GLU A 350 -1.53 -21.19 -17.00
N ALA A 351 -1.90 -21.80 -15.88
CA ALA A 351 -3.27 -21.75 -15.35
C ALA A 351 -3.69 -20.34 -14.91
N THR A 352 -2.78 -19.57 -14.30
CA THR A 352 -3.09 -18.20 -13.86
C THR A 352 -3.10 -17.23 -15.03
N ILE A 353 -2.22 -17.42 -16.03
CA ILE A 353 -2.24 -16.67 -17.30
C ILE A 353 -3.56 -16.92 -18.03
N ALA A 354 -4.02 -18.17 -18.08
CA ALA A 354 -5.32 -18.49 -18.65
C ALA A 354 -6.49 -17.77 -17.95
N ASN A 355 -6.38 -17.51 -16.65
CA ASN A 355 -7.38 -16.77 -15.88
C ASN A 355 -7.26 -15.24 -16.00
N GLY A 356 -6.20 -14.72 -16.64
CA GLY A 356 -6.00 -13.30 -16.90
C GLY A 356 -4.85 -12.65 -16.15
N TRP A 357 -4.15 -13.37 -15.26
CA TRP A 357 -2.92 -12.82 -14.67
C TRP A 357 -1.89 -12.58 -15.77
N SER A 358 -1.24 -11.41 -15.76
CA SER A 358 -0.16 -11.10 -16.67
C SER A 358 1.11 -10.83 -15.88
N PRO A 359 2.28 -11.37 -16.28
CA PRO A 359 3.55 -10.94 -15.72
C PRO A 359 3.96 -9.54 -16.21
N LEU A 360 3.26 -9.00 -17.21
CA LEU A 360 3.50 -7.67 -17.77
C LEU A 360 2.72 -6.59 -17.01
N LEU A 361 3.17 -5.35 -17.16
CA LEU A 361 2.39 -4.16 -16.81
C LEU A 361 2.35 -3.20 -18.01
N LYS A 362 1.17 -2.66 -18.30
CA LYS A 362 0.90 -1.73 -19.40
C LYS A 362 0.19 -0.48 -18.89
N ASN A 363 0.30 0.62 -19.64
CA ASN A 363 -0.40 1.89 -19.37
C ASN A 363 -0.12 2.41 -17.96
N VAL A 364 1.14 2.75 -17.68
CA VAL A 364 1.53 3.38 -16.42
C VAL A 364 1.94 4.82 -16.67
N ASN A 365 1.26 5.75 -16.00
CA ASN A 365 1.44 7.18 -16.18
C ASN A 365 1.93 7.82 -14.88
N VAL A 366 3.17 8.32 -14.86
CA VAL A 366 3.78 8.98 -13.70
C VAL A 366 4.01 10.45 -14.01
N HIS A 367 3.20 11.34 -13.43
CA HIS A 367 3.29 12.76 -13.74
C HIS A 367 3.00 13.71 -12.60
N SER A 368 3.53 14.93 -12.65
CA SER A 368 3.22 15.99 -11.67
C SER A 368 3.59 15.66 -10.21
N ASN A 369 4.39 14.63 -9.96
CA ASN A 369 4.91 14.30 -8.63
C ASN A 369 6.11 15.19 -8.30
N THR A 370 6.37 15.39 -7.02
CA THR A 370 7.58 16.05 -6.53
C THR A 370 8.53 15.02 -5.93
N PHE A 371 9.77 15.02 -6.41
CA PHE A 371 10.83 14.12 -5.97
C PHE A 371 11.96 14.90 -5.32
N ALA A 372 12.38 14.53 -4.11
CA ALA A 372 13.56 15.13 -3.48
C ALA A 372 14.29 14.12 -2.60
N ARG A 373 15.62 14.12 -2.66
CA ARG A 373 16.46 13.33 -1.74
C ARG A 373 16.15 11.82 -1.74
N ASN A 374 15.84 11.22 -2.89
CA ASN A 374 15.70 9.77 -3.01
C ASN A 374 16.95 9.14 -3.65
N GLY A 375 17.18 7.85 -3.43
CA GLY A 375 18.26 7.08 -4.06
C GLY A 375 19.66 7.35 -3.54
N GLY A 376 19.77 7.80 -2.28
CA GLY A 376 21.04 8.11 -1.64
C GLY A 376 21.79 6.91 -1.06
N ASP A 377 21.11 5.79 -0.84
CA ASP A 377 21.64 4.58 -0.21
C ASP A 377 20.85 3.34 -0.67
N ALA A 378 20.84 3.13 -1.99
CA ALA A 378 20.05 2.09 -2.61
C ALA A 378 20.58 0.70 -2.24
N ARG A 379 19.67 -0.22 -1.91
CA ARG A 379 20.02 -1.60 -1.55
C ARG A 379 18.89 -2.56 -1.88
N GLY A 380 19.24 -3.81 -2.19
CA GLY A 380 18.25 -4.85 -2.41
C GLY A 380 17.53 -5.28 -1.14
N PRO A 381 16.40 -5.98 -1.29
CA PRO A 381 15.63 -6.50 -0.18
C PRO A 381 16.38 -7.63 0.53
N SER A 382 16.35 -7.60 1.85
CA SER A 382 16.92 -8.67 2.68
C SER A 382 16.08 -8.91 3.92
N ILE A 383 15.91 -10.17 4.29
CA ILE A 383 15.23 -10.59 5.53
C ILE A 383 16.24 -11.34 6.38
N GLY A 384 16.46 -10.89 7.63
CA GLY A 384 17.49 -11.48 8.50
C GLY A 384 18.90 -11.42 7.92
N GLY A 385 19.17 -10.43 7.05
CA GLY A 385 20.44 -10.25 6.34
C GLY A 385 20.69 -11.24 5.20
N GLN A 386 19.67 -11.98 4.75
CA GLN A 386 19.73 -12.78 3.53
C GLN A 386 18.99 -12.06 2.40
N PRO A 387 19.63 -11.80 1.25
CA PRO A 387 18.96 -11.21 0.10
C PRO A 387 17.78 -12.08 -0.36
N THR A 388 16.63 -11.46 -0.53
CA THR A 388 15.40 -12.11 -1.06
C THR A 388 15.23 -11.88 -2.55
N LEU A 389 15.89 -10.86 -3.11
CA LEU A 389 15.98 -10.61 -4.54
C LEU A 389 17.41 -10.25 -4.98
N PRO A 390 18.34 -11.24 -5.06
CA PRO A 390 19.75 -10.98 -5.36
C PRO A 390 20.01 -10.27 -6.69
N ALA A 391 19.09 -10.37 -7.65
CA ALA A 391 19.18 -9.66 -8.93
C ALA A 391 19.11 -8.14 -8.75
N PHE A 392 18.35 -7.65 -7.76
CA PHE A 392 18.23 -6.21 -7.49
C PHE A 392 19.55 -5.62 -6.98
N ASP A 393 20.28 -6.33 -6.11
CA ASP A 393 21.63 -5.91 -5.68
C ASP A 393 22.59 -5.74 -6.87
N GLN A 394 22.44 -6.56 -7.91
CA GLN A 394 23.24 -6.42 -9.14
C GLN A 394 22.84 -5.19 -9.96
N ILE A 395 21.56 -4.84 -9.97
CA ILE A 395 21.06 -3.61 -10.62
C ILE A 395 21.61 -2.39 -9.90
N VAL A 396 21.51 -2.35 -8.57
CA VAL A 396 22.11 -1.29 -7.73
C VAL A 396 23.59 -1.16 -8.03
N ALA A 397 24.35 -2.25 -7.91
CA ALA A 397 25.78 -2.24 -8.18
C ALA A 397 26.12 -1.82 -9.62
N GLY A 398 25.26 -2.11 -10.59
CA GLY A 398 25.41 -1.71 -11.97
C GLY A 398 25.29 -0.19 -12.19
N TYR A 399 24.25 0.42 -11.62
CA TYR A 399 24.02 1.88 -11.70
C TYR A 399 25.10 2.66 -10.94
N GLU A 400 25.41 2.25 -9.71
CA GLU A 400 26.38 2.95 -8.87
C GLU A 400 27.83 2.69 -9.29
N GLY A 401 28.10 1.52 -9.85
CA GLY A 401 29.43 1.10 -10.30
C GLY A 401 29.87 1.69 -11.65
N GLY A 402 29.00 2.42 -12.34
CA GLY A 402 29.28 3.00 -13.68
C GLY A 402 29.45 1.93 -14.76
N ALA A 403 28.59 0.90 -14.76
CA ALA A 403 28.63 -0.16 -15.75
C ALA A 403 28.56 0.40 -17.20
N ALA A 404 29.27 -0.24 -18.13
CA ALA A 404 29.60 0.22 -19.48
C ALA A 404 28.43 0.44 -20.48
N ASN A 405 27.18 0.52 -20.02
CA ASN A 405 25.97 0.57 -20.84
C ASN A 405 25.04 1.77 -20.53
N ASP A 406 25.40 2.63 -19.58
CA ASP A 406 24.77 3.95 -19.49
C ASP A 406 25.10 4.78 -20.75
N MET A 407 24.18 5.61 -21.24
CA MET A 407 24.44 6.42 -22.44
C MET A 407 25.58 7.46 -22.25
N SER A 408 26.06 7.66 -21.01
CA SER A 408 27.07 8.66 -20.66
C SER A 408 28.47 8.10 -20.36
N GLY A 409 28.61 6.82 -20.01
CA GLY A 409 29.85 6.19 -19.54
C GLY A 409 30.26 6.59 -18.12
N VAL A 410 29.37 7.16 -17.30
CA VAL A 410 29.69 7.81 -16.01
C VAL A 410 28.81 7.23 -14.90
N PRO A 411 29.37 6.90 -13.71
CA PRO A 411 28.57 6.55 -12.54
C PRO A 411 27.43 7.56 -12.30
N THR A 412 26.25 7.07 -11.91
CA THR A 412 25.08 7.91 -11.59
C THR A 412 24.59 7.60 -10.19
N VAL A 413 23.85 8.54 -9.57
CA VAL A 413 23.01 8.20 -8.41
C VAL A 413 21.97 7.16 -8.87
N PHE A 414 21.56 6.26 -7.99
CA PHE A 414 20.51 5.29 -8.31
C PHE A 414 19.23 6.02 -8.78
N PRO A 415 18.51 5.49 -9.79
CA PRO A 415 17.35 6.16 -10.36
C PRO A 415 16.28 6.52 -9.33
N ASN A 416 15.77 7.75 -9.39
CA ASN A 416 14.60 8.14 -8.57
C ASN A 416 13.35 7.40 -9.06
N ILE A 417 13.20 7.24 -10.37
CA ILE A 417 12.19 6.35 -10.96
C ILE A 417 12.92 5.26 -11.72
N LEU A 418 12.65 4.00 -11.39
CA LEU A 418 13.24 2.84 -12.06
C LEU A 418 12.16 2.05 -12.77
N TYR A 419 12.38 1.73 -14.05
CA TYR A 419 11.59 0.76 -14.80
C TYR A 419 12.46 -0.43 -15.22
N ASP A 420 11.96 -1.65 -15.09
CA ASP A 420 12.73 -2.83 -15.49
C ASP A 420 12.85 -2.98 -17.02
N GLY A 421 11.78 -2.78 -17.78
CA GLY A 421 11.73 -2.86 -19.25
C GLY A 421 11.79 -4.26 -19.87
N ILE A 422 12.06 -5.31 -19.08
CA ILE A 422 12.25 -6.66 -19.63
C ILE A 422 10.97 -7.24 -20.24
N GLY A 423 9.82 -7.05 -19.59
CA GLY A 423 8.55 -7.55 -20.12
C GLY A 423 8.13 -6.85 -21.41
N GLU A 424 8.30 -5.53 -21.50
CA GLU A 424 8.04 -4.77 -22.73
C GLU A 424 8.98 -5.20 -23.86
N LEU A 425 10.29 -5.35 -23.59
CA LEU A 425 11.25 -5.84 -24.59
C LEU A 425 10.85 -7.21 -25.15
N LEU A 426 10.50 -8.16 -24.27
CA LEU A 426 10.11 -9.52 -24.65
C LEU A 426 8.80 -9.53 -25.46
N SER A 427 7.80 -8.74 -25.03
CA SER A 427 6.55 -8.59 -25.76
C SER A 427 6.78 -7.98 -27.15
N ASN A 428 7.54 -6.87 -27.23
CA ASN A 428 7.89 -6.20 -28.49
C ASN A 428 8.71 -7.08 -29.44
N ALA A 429 9.51 -8.00 -28.91
CA ALA A 429 10.25 -8.99 -29.68
C ALA A 429 9.37 -10.16 -30.19
N GLY A 430 8.11 -10.24 -29.76
CA GLY A 430 7.20 -11.33 -30.07
C GLY A 430 7.50 -12.62 -29.30
N ALA A 431 8.26 -12.55 -28.20
CA ALA A 431 8.60 -13.72 -27.39
C ALA A 431 7.38 -14.34 -26.69
N LEU A 432 6.34 -13.53 -26.46
CA LEU A 432 5.09 -13.93 -25.82
C LEU A 432 3.98 -14.26 -26.84
N ALA A 433 4.34 -14.40 -28.12
CA ALA A 433 3.39 -14.68 -29.18
C ALA A 433 2.60 -15.97 -28.90
N GLY A 434 1.26 -15.85 -28.92
CA GLY A 434 0.35 -16.97 -28.72
C GLY A 434 -0.13 -17.17 -27.28
N TRP A 435 0.39 -16.41 -26.30
CA TRP A 435 -0.12 -16.43 -24.93
C TRP A 435 -1.60 -16.05 -24.87
N ASP A 436 -2.03 -15.10 -25.71
CA ASP A 436 -3.44 -14.69 -25.77
C ASP A 436 -4.38 -15.79 -26.28
N ALA A 437 -3.86 -16.91 -26.83
CA ALA A 437 -4.71 -18.03 -27.21
C ALA A 437 -5.35 -18.73 -25.99
N ILE A 438 -4.71 -18.68 -24.82
CA ILE A 438 -5.18 -19.35 -23.60
C ILE A 438 -5.91 -18.42 -22.63
N VAL A 439 -5.73 -17.10 -22.75
CA VAL A 439 -6.36 -16.11 -21.87
C VAL A 439 -7.89 -16.15 -22.03
N ALA A 440 -8.59 -16.23 -20.90
CA ALA A 440 -10.04 -16.24 -20.82
C ALA A 440 -10.65 -15.01 -21.49
N GLN A 441 -11.82 -15.18 -22.14
CA GLN A 441 -12.47 -14.09 -22.86
C GLN A 441 -12.83 -12.92 -21.94
N SER A 442 -13.25 -13.19 -20.70
CA SER A 442 -13.54 -12.13 -19.72
C SER A 442 -12.32 -11.26 -19.45
N ALA A 443 -11.12 -11.85 -19.32
CA ALA A 443 -9.90 -11.08 -19.11
C ALA A 443 -9.51 -10.24 -20.34
N LYS A 444 -9.72 -10.77 -21.54
CA LYS A 444 -9.54 -9.99 -22.78
C LYS A 444 -10.52 -8.83 -22.88
N ASP A 445 -11.76 -9.04 -22.44
CA ASP A 445 -12.79 -7.99 -22.44
C ASP A 445 -12.41 -6.85 -21.48
N ASP A 446 -11.66 -7.16 -20.41
CA ASP A 446 -11.08 -6.20 -19.46
C ASP A 446 -9.71 -5.64 -19.89
N GLY A 447 -9.23 -6.01 -21.09
CA GLY A 447 -8.01 -5.47 -21.71
C GLY A 447 -6.72 -6.22 -21.41
N VAL A 448 -6.80 -7.45 -20.88
CA VAL A 448 -5.61 -8.29 -20.70
C VAL A 448 -5.15 -8.86 -22.04
N ASP A 449 -3.93 -8.51 -22.44
CA ASP A 449 -3.23 -9.07 -23.60
C ASP A 449 -1.70 -9.07 -23.39
N HIS A 450 -1.00 -9.81 -24.26
CA HIS A 450 0.46 -9.90 -24.28
C HIS A 450 1.05 -9.39 -25.60
N ASP A 451 0.26 -8.65 -26.39
CA ASP A 451 0.66 -8.08 -27.66
C ASP A 451 1.76 -7.03 -27.47
N PRO A 452 2.62 -6.79 -28.49
CA PRO A 452 3.59 -5.70 -28.48
C PRO A 452 2.98 -4.37 -28.06
N TYR A 453 3.72 -3.59 -27.28
CA TYR A 453 3.22 -2.38 -26.66
C TYR A 453 2.86 -1.34 -27.72
N ALA A 454 1.59 -0.95 -27.74
CA ALA A 454 1.12 0.20 -28.51
C ALA A 454 1.36 1.51 -27.73
N ASP A 455 1.07 2.66 -28.35
CA ASP A 455 1.25 3.97 -27.69
C ASP A 455 0.44 4.10 -26.38
N ALA A 456 -0.70 3.41 -26.28
CA ALA A 456 -1.54 3.40 -25.08
C ALA A 456 -1.00 2.48 -23.97
N ASP A 457 -0.11 1.53 -24.29
CA ASP A 457 0.43 0.54 -23.35
C ASP A 457 1.71 1.02 -22.67
N LYS A 458 2.29 2.11 -23.16
CA LYS A 458 3.60 2.60 -22.75
C LYS A 458 3.65 2.98 -21.27
N ILE A 459 4.87 2.94 -20.75
CA ILE A 459 5.21 3.52 -19.45
C ILE A 459 5.67 4.96 -19.71
N CYS A 460 4.86 5.91 -19.28
CA CYS A 460 5.06 7.32 -19.55
C CYS A 460 5.39 8.06 -18.25
N ILE A 461 6.52 8.77 -18.25
CA ILE A 461 6.92 9.63 -17.14
C ILE A 461 7.02 11.05 -17.68
N GLY A 462 6.30 12.01 -17.11
CA GLY A 462 6.29 13.38 -17.64
C GLY A 462 5.87 14.44 -16.62
N ASN A 463 6.20 15.71 -16.84
CA ASN A 463 5.71 16.83 -16.03
C ASN A 463 5.95 16.73 -14.50
N ASN A 464 6.93 15.95 -14.06
CA ASN A 464 7.31 15.81 -12.66
C ASN A 464 8.26 16.93 -12.22
N ILE A 465 8.32 17.18 -10.92
CA ILE A 465 9.05 18.29 -10.30
C ILE A 465 10.27 17.74 -9.56
N ASN A 466 11.45 18.30 -9.86
CA ASN A 466 12.62 18.12 -9.02
C ASN A 466 12.51 19.08 -7.81
N GLY A 467 12.25 18.51 -6.64
CA GLY A 467 12.06 19.22 -5.37
C GLY A 467 13.35 19.52 -4.60
N ASN A 468 14.52 19.15 -5.12
CA ASN A 468 15.79 19.51 -4.50
C ASN A 468 16.07 21.02 -4.67
N ASN A 469 16.69 21.65 -3.66
CA ASN A 469 17.05 23.07 -3.71
C ASN A 469 18.36 23.25 -4.48
N ILE A 470 18.28 23.67 -5.74
CA ILE A 470 19.40 23.52 -6.67
C ILE A 470 20.10 24.85 -6.96
N SER A 471 21.43 24.87 -6.71
CA SER A 471 22.35 25.85 -7.32
C SER A 471 23.14 25.31 -8.53
N ASP A 472 23.00 24.03 -8.87
CA ASP A 472 23.78 23.32 -9.91
C ASP A 472 22.94 22.70 -11.07
N ALA A 473 21.69 23.11 -11.24
CA ALA A 473 20.78 22.72 -12.35
C ALA A 473 21.32 23.13 -13.72
N ALA A 474 22.37 23.94 -13.75
CA ALA A 474 23.05 24.38 -14.96
C ALA A 474 24.11 23.38 -15.46
N ASN A 475 24.51 22.37 -14.67
CA ASN A 475 25.55 21.42 -15.09
C ASN A 475 24.95 20.08 -15.56
N THR A 476 24.63 20.01 -16.85
CA THR A 476 24.09 18.81 -17.52
C THR A 476 25.06 17.61 -17.55
N THR A 477 26.28 17.74 -17.00
CA THR A 477 27.27 16.65 -16.98
C THR A 477 27.50 16.06 -15.57
N ASN A 478 26.79 16.52 -14.54
CA ASN A 478 26.99 16.06 -13.16
C ASN A 478 25.89 15.10 -12.68
N TYR A 479 25.85 13.89 -13.23
CA TYR A 479 24.84 12.86 -12.92
C TYR A 479 24.94 12.28 -11.49
N LEU A 480 25.98 12.65 -10.74
CA LEU A 480 26.25 12.18 -9.37
C LEU A 480 25.74 13.10 -8.27
N ALA A 481 25.23 14.28 -8.61
CA ALA A 481 24.73 15.18 -7.59
C ALA A 481 23.36 14.72 -7.07
N TYR A 482 23.26 14.57 -5.74
CA TYR A 482 22.03 14.27 -5.01
C TYR A 482 20.89 15.28 -5.24
N GLU A 483 21.24 16.45 -5.81
CA GLU A 483 20.28 17.48 -6.20
C GLU A 483 19.55 17.15 -7.52
N ASN A 484 19.95 16.09 -8.24
CA ASN A 484 19.36 15.71 -9.51
C ASN A 484 18.38 14.55 -9.36
N VAL A 485 17.23 14.68 -10.03
CA VAL A 485 16.25 13.61 -10.17
C VAL A 485 16.40 12.98 -11.55
N ASN A 486 16.52 11.65 -11.60
CA ASN A 486 16.76 10.87 -12.80
C ASN A 486 15.77 9.72 -12.94
N ILE A 487 15.63 9.26 -14.18
CA ILE A 487 14.87 8.08 -14.59
C ILE A 487 15.87 7.02 -15.01
N GLY A 488 15.59 5.75 -14.70
CA GLY A 488 16.40 4.60 -15.10
C GLY A 488 15.55 3.53 -15.77
N VAL A 489 16.14 2.86 -16.76
CA VAL A 489 15.56 1.70 -17.43
C VAL A 489 16.58 0.56 -17.46
N VAL A 490 16.27 -0.58 -16.82
CA VAL A 490 17.22 -1.70 -16.70
C VAL A 490 17.45 -2.37 -18.05
N TYR A 491 16.39 -2.71 -18.78
CA TYR A 491 16.41 -3.29 -20.12
C TYR A 491 15.78 -2.32 -21.13
N GLY A 492 16.48 -1.99 -22.21
CA GLY A 492 15.88 -1.18 -23.28
C GLY A 492 14.70 -1.91 -23.92
N THR A 493 13.71 -1.18 -24.42
CA THR A 493 12.44 -1.76 -24.89
C THR A 493 12.31 -1.90 -26.40
N ASP A 494 13.27 -1.35 -27.16
CA ASP A 494 13.35 -1.51 -28.62
C ASP A 494 13.94 -2.88 -28.99
N ALA A 495 13.09 -3.79 -29.46
CA ALA A 495 13.50 -5.12 -29.91
C ALA A 495 14.42 -5.09 -31.14
N ALA A 496 14.45 -4.01 -31.92
CA ALA A 496 15.32 -3.87 -33.08
C ALA A 496 16.75 -3.39 -32.73
N ASP A 497 16.95 -2.85 -31.53
CA ASP A 497 18.28 -2.47 -31.05
C ASP A 497 19.07 -3.72 -30.62
N ALA A 498 20.08 -4.06 -31.43
CA ALA A 498 20.94 -5.21 -31.18
C ALA A 498 21.70 -5.14 -29.83
N THR A 499 21.80 -3.98 -29.20
CA THR A 499 22.45 -3.82 -27.90
C THR A 499 21.59 -4.30 -26.73
N ASN A 500 20.27 -4.45 -26.93
CA ASN A 500 19.33 -5.04 -25.96
C ASN A 500 19.42 -6.56 -25.88
N TRP A 501 20.33 -7.19 -26.63
CA TRP A 501 20.42 -8.64 -26.76
C TRP A 501 21.86 -9.15 -26.59
N ASN A 502 22.00 -10.27 -25.89
CA ASN A 502 23.20 -11.10 -25.89
C ASN A 502 22.86 -12.45 -26.54
N GLY A 503 22.92 -12.50 -27.88
CA GLY A 503 22.40 -13.63 -28.63
C GLY A 503 20.87 -13.57 -28.68
N ALA A 504 20.19 -14.55 -28.09
CA ALA A 504 18.73 -14.56 -27.97
C ALA A 504 18.23 -14.06 -26.60
N ASP A 505 19.15 -13.88 -25.64
CA ASP A 505 18.80 -13.51 -24.27
C ASP A 505 18.79 -11.98 -24.14
N PRO A 506 17.83 -11.39 -23.40
CA PRO A 506 17.84 -9.97 -23.08
C PRO A 506 19.13 -9.53 -22.38
N ALA A 507 19.70 -8.40 -22.78
CA ALA A 507 20.87 -7.81 -22.16
C ALA A 507 20.49 -6.54 -21.39
N ALA A 508 20.81 -6.50 -20.09
CA ALA A 508 20.62 -5.31 -19.28
C ALA A 508 21.49 -4.15 -19.79
N ARG A 509 20.86 -2.99 -19.96
CA ARG A 509 21.48 -1.75 -20.45
C ARG A 509 21.73 -0.74 -19.33
N LEU A 510 20.92 -0.73 -18.27
CA LEU A 510 21.06 0.22 -17.16
C LEU A 510 21.08 1.68 -17.67
N LEU A 511 20.11 2.03 -18.52
CA LEU A 511 19.98 3.37 -19.07
C LEU A 511 19.59 4.34 -17.96
N SER A 512 20.06 5.58 -18.02
CA SER A 512 19.60 6.66 -17.14
C SER A 512 19.65 8.02 -17.82
N GLU A 513 18.67 8.86 -17.53
CA GLU A 513 18.60 10.25 -17.98
C GLU A 513 18.04 11.14 -16.87
N ARG A 514 18.39 12.43 -16.91
CA ARG A 514 17.76 13.42 -16.03
C ARG A 514 16.29 13.56 -16.38
N MET A 515 15.45 13.59 -15.35
CA MET A 515 14.01 13.78 -15.50
C MET A 515 13.65 15.16 -16.07
N ASP A 516 14.45 16.19 -15.75
CA ASP A 516 14.28 17.58 -16.20
C ASP A 516 15.12 17.94 -17.44
N GLY A 517 15.71 16.93 -18.11
CA GLY A 517 16.56 17.13 -19.28
C GLY A 517 15.76 17.59 -20.52
N PRO A 518 16.14 18.67 -21.23
CA PRO A 518 15.39 19.19 -22.38
C PRO A 518 15.46 18.31 -23.64
N ALA A 519 16.26 17.23 -23.61
CA ALA A 519 16.42 16.27 -24.69
C ALA A 519 16.27 14.82 -24.17
N ARG A 520 15.58 14.64 -23.03
CA ARG A 520 15.26 13.32 -22.48
C ARG A 520 14.45 12.53 -23.52
N THR A 521 14.76 11.25 -23.63
CA THR A 521 14.06 10.30 -24.51
C THR A 521 13.56 9.08 -23.74
N LEU A 522 14.15 8.76 -22.58
CA LEU A 522 13.72 7.64 -21.75
C LEU A 522 12.35 7.89 -21.16
N LEU A 523 11.41 7.00 -21.49
CA LEU A 523 10.02 7.01 -21.02
C LEU A 523 9.33 8.36 -21.28
N ASP A 524 9.77 9.06 -22.33
CA ASP A 524 9.14 10.28 -22.83
C ASP A 524 8.14 9.92 -23.92
N CYS A 525 6.86 10.08 -23.60
CA CYS A 525 5.77 9.76 -24.53
C CYS A 525 5.38 11.01 -25.31
N ASP A 526 5.30 10.91 -26.65
CA ASP A 526 4.91 12.02 -27.54
C ASP A 526 3.53 12.60 -27.21
N THR A 527 2.64 11.76 -26.69
CA THR A 527 1.31 12.12 -26.18
C THR A 527 1.15 11.60 -24.76
N GLU A 528 0.65 12.45 -23.86
CA GLU A 528 0.23 11.99 -22.54
C GLU A 528 -0.84 10.92 -22.65
N LEU A 529 -0.75 9.91 -21.78
CA LEU A 529 -1.75 8.87 -21.68
C LEU A 529 -3.09 9.46 -21.24
N THR A 530 -4.17 8.78 -21.63
CA THR A 530 -5.51 9.19 -21.17
C THR A 530 -5.60 8.96 -19.67
N ARG A 531 -5.96 10.02 -18.93
CA ARG A 531 -6.17 9.98 -17.48
C ARG A 531 -7.16 8.88 -17.12
N LEU A 532 -6.89 8.15 -16.04
CA LEU A 532 -7.79 7.11 -15.55
C LEU A 532 -9.03 7.74 -14.90
N THR A 533 -10.17 7.06 -15.05
CA THR A 533 -11.41 7.52 -14.43
C THR A 533 -11.37 7.35 -12.91
N PRO A 534 -11.98 8.27 -12.14
CA PRO A 534 -12.11 8.10 -10.70
C PRO A 534 -12.80 6.83 -10.26
N ALA A 535 -12.32 6.24 -9.17
CA ALA A 535 -13.03 5.22 -8.43
C ALA A 535 -14.25 5.83 -7.71
N GLU A 536 -15.32 5.05 -7.57
CA GLU A 536 -16.53 5.45 -6.86
C GLU A 536 -16.94 4.39 -5.87
N VAL A 537 -16.95 4.73 -4.58
CA VAL A 537 -17.47 3.85 -3.52
C VAL A 537 -18.90 4.23 -3.22
N THR A 538 -19.85 3.29 -3.36
CA THR A 538 -21.21 3.49 -2.87
C THR A 538 -21.41 2.83 -1.52
N PHE A 539 -21.65 3.62 -0.47
CA PHE A 539 -21.89 3.13 0.88
C PHE A 539 -23.14 3.78 1.49
N ARG A 540 -24.09 2.95 1.97
CA ARG A 540 -25.37 3.40 2.54
C ARG A 540 -26.11 4.46 1.69
N GLY A 541 -26.10 4.27 0.37
CA GLY A 541 -26.78 5.15 -0.59
C GLY A 541 -26.08 6.48 -0.87
N LYS A 542 -24.85 6.67 -0.42
CA LYS A 542 -23.99 7.81 -0.74
C LYS A 542 -22.81 7.34 -1.59
N VAL A 543 -22.37 8.21 -2.50
CA VAL A 543 -21.17 8.02 -3.30
C VAL A 543 -20.02 8.77 -2.64
N TYR A 544 -18.87 8.11 -2.53
CA TYR A 544 -17.64 8.63 -1.95
C TYR A 544 -16.51 8.60 -2.98
N GLY A 545 -15.52 9.47 -2.77
CA GLY A 545 -14.38 9.66 -3.69
C GLY A 545 -14.54 10.90 -4.57
N CYS A 546 -13.71 11.03 -5.61
CA CYS A 546 -13.63 12.25 -6.40
C CYS A 546 -14.89 12.62 -7.20
N ASN A 547 -15.76 11.64 -7.49
CA ASN A 547 -17.08 11.88 -8.07
C ASN A 547 -18.22 11.91 -7.02
N GLY A 548 -17.86 11.77 -5.75
CA GLY A 548 -18.78 11.74 -4.61
C GLY A 548 -18.61 12.96 -3.69
N ASP A 549 -18.20 12.69 -2.46
CA ASP A 549 -18.06 13.70 -1.41
C ASP A 549 -16.82 14.61 -1.56
N ASP A 550 -15.86 14.23 -2.42
CA ASP A 550 -14.59 14.94 -2.60
C ASP A 550 -14.51 15.74 -3.89
N LEU A 551 -15.64 16.05 -4.55
CA LEU A 551 -15.65 16.85 -5.78
C LEU A 551 -14.91 18.20 -5.66
N ALA A 552 -14.82 18.75 -4.45
CA ALA A 552 -14.15 20.02 -4.16
C ALA A 552 -12.72 19.84 -3.63
N GLU A 553 -12.27 18.62 -3.37
CA GLU A 553 -10.94 18.34 -2.88
C GLU A 553 -9.92 18.69 -3.96
N PRO A 554 -8.87 19.49 -3.68
CA PRO A 554 -7.84 19.82 -4.65
C PRO A 554 -7.22 18.58 -5.31
N ALA A 555 -7.06 17.49 -4.56
CA ALA A 555 -6.55 16.22 -5.04
C ALA A 555 -7.39 15.64 -6.21
N CYS A 556 -8.70 15.90 -6.24
CA CYS A 556 -9.64 15.41 -7.25
C CYS A 556 -9.81 16.33 -8.46
N SER A 557 -9.14 17.48 -8.49
CA SER A 557 -9.38 18.54 -9.48
C SER A 557 -8.59 18.41 -10.79
N LEU A 558 -7.82 17.33 -10.97
CA LEU A 558 -6.91 17.11 -12.09
C LEU A 558 -7.34 16.02 -13.04
#